data_AF-A0A3N2NLT6-F1
#
_entry.id   AF-A0A3N2NLT6-F1
#
_cell.length_a   1.000
_cell.length_b   1.000
_cell.length_c   1.000
_cell.angle_alpha   90.00
_cell.angle_beta   90.00
_cell.angle_gamma   90.00
#
_symmetry.space_group_name_H-M   'P 1'
#
loop_
_entity.id
_entity.type
_entity.pdbx_description
1 polymer ?
#
loop_
_entity_poly.entity_id
_entity_poly.type
_entity_poly.pdbx_seq_one_letter_code
_entity_poly.pdbx_strand_id
1 'polypeptide(L)'
;MKQLRLFLIPLFAALFSMTAFAETVNFKVNLSNPASLTCTVNGTERQLTAGDNDFSVEAYSAVSFKSVPPYYISGVTNANGTPQSIYGGEWNLYPGVSDEGNVYKIAVINIENERDSEFTINVDDPTLVNARLSGWDQTVNLKKGANTVPFSYISEEFLYISSATDKPLYEVKANGVNVADSYGTYTIHLEEGCVVDITAAIPDKDVNVSFKYSENGTGAISAVSIDGTAVDNFDGISLKMKAGQTLSFNSDPDYKIDSAKIDGTSISWTGGYAYRTIVMADMEIEITAHPYAKLPFKVIIDDPTNIAFYRGYEYQNDIITLAAGENNLEISEASPTVSWKAIDGCYITSVNINGTPLSSGTWTEIKENTVIEFVTGKIVMDKKAVVWIDKREAADVYFSIEGADRTRIDIKTGYNEIPFYDGMNPFNFGWYSNNPNNVNLVYLDGEPIEPAYPGSTNYSMTIPDNGVVKIFLAEEPVKCNVAFTVEDGIDATVTQDIVKTVADWRAGIECFKGTKVAVSGEGIEVSVGGTKLAKDSEGDYVFTVEEQTTSVNISKDPSAGIGSIETDNAADDAVYTLMGIRVGTRSSMRDLAPGIYIINGKKVVNK
;
A
#
# COMPACT_ATOMS: atom_id res chain seq x y z
N MET A 1 59.87 2.38 53.53
CA MET A 1 60.72 2.11 52.34
C MET A 1 59.78 1.76 51.19
N LYS A 2 59.93 2.36 50.00
CA LYS A 2 60.49 1.69 48.79
C LYS A 2 60.04 0.24 48.64
N GLN A 3 59.54 -0.27 47.51
CA GLN A 3 59.19 0.22 46.16
C GLN A 3 58.98 -1.08 45.32
N LEU A 4 58.62 -0.97 44.02
CA LEU A 4 58.67 -2.05 43.00
C LEU A 4 57.66 -3.22 43.15
N ARG A 5 57.13 -3.87 42.09
CA ARG A 5 56.94 -3.64 40.62
C ARG A 5 56.21 -4.92 40.10
N LEU A 6 55.59 -5.05 38.91
CA LEU A 6 55.08 -4.22 37.79
C LEU A 6 54.20 -5.16 36.94
N PHE A 7 53.22 -4.69 36.15
CA PHE A 7 53.08 -4.97 34.69
C PHE A 7 51.85 -4.25 34.09
N LEU A 8 51.92 -3.95 32.79
CA LEU A 8 51.02 -3.09 31.97
C LEU A 8 49.80 -3.89 31.41
N ILE A 9 48.57 -3.36 31.21
CA ILE A 9 48.06 -2.26 30.32
C ILE A 9 48.07 -2.72 28.83
N PRO A 10 46.95 -2.64 28.04
CA PRO A 10 46.23 -1.38 27.78
C PRO A 10 44.69 -1.38 27.47
N LEU A 11 44.13 -0.15 27.44
CA LEU A 11 43.06 0.38 26.56
C LEU A 11 41.59 -0.14 26.61
N PHE A 12 40.75 0.41 27.50
CA PHE A 12 39.44 1.08 27.19
C PHE A 12 38.70 1.50 28.48
N ALA A 13 38.82 2.76 28.91
CA ALA A 13 38.02 3.35 30.00
C ALA A 13 38.15 4.89 30.04
N ALA A 14 37.91 5.55 28.91
CA ALA A 14 37.94 7.01 28.80
C ALA A 14 36.73 7.50 27.99
N LEU A 15 35.53 7.39 28.58
CA LEU A 15 34.30 7.88 27.98
C LEU A 15 33.41 8.58 29.03
N PHE A 16 33.01 9.80 28.68
CA PHE A 16 31.94 10.63 29.26
C PHE A 16 32.06 11.15 30.70
N SER A 17 32.85 12.21 30.85
CA SER A 17 32.38 13.44 31.49
C SER A 17 33.11 14.68 30.93
N MET A 18 32.93 14.97 29.64
CA MET A 18 33.32 16.28 29.10
C MET A 18 32.14 17.24 29.26
N THR A 19 32.26 18.20 30.18
CA THR A 19 31.55 19.47 30.05
C THR A 19 32.12 20.17 28.83
N ALA A 20 31.35 20.27 27.75
CA ALA A 20 31.72 21.14 26.65
C ALA A 20 31.70 22.57 27.17
N PHE A 21 32.88 23.19 27.27
CA PHE A 21 32.96 24.64 27.39
C PHE A 21 32.44 25.21 26.07
N ALA A 22 31.42 26.08 26.13
CA ALA A 22 31.03 26.84 24.97
C ALA A 22 32.23 27.68 24.52
N GLU A 23 32.60 27.57 23.24
CA GLU A 23 33.74 28.29 22.69
C GLU A 23 33.41 29.80 22.69
N THR A 24 34.23 30.62 23.35
CA THR A 24 34.05 32.07 23.35
C THR A 24 34.56 32.64 22.03
N VAL A 25 33.70 33.35 21.31
CA VAL A 25 34.03 34.06 20.07
C VAL A 25 34.15 35.55 20.34
N ASN A 26 35.24 36.15 19.85
CA ASN A 26 35.57 37.56 19.99
C ASN A 26 35.54 38.27 18.64
N PHE A 27 34.80 39.36 18.52
CA PHE A 27 34.69 40.15 17.28
C PHE A 27 34.44 41.62 17.59
N LYS A 28 34.50 42.49 16.59
CA LYS A 28 34.20 43.93 16.74
C LYS A 28 33.04 44.36 15.86
N VAL A 29 32.30 45.36 16.32
CA VAL A 29 31.32 46.09 15.50
C VAL A 29 31.64 47.58 15.51
N ASN A 30 31.99 48.11 14.34
CA ASN A 30 32.25 49.51 14.08
C ASN A 30 30.95 50.23 13.71
N LEU A 31 30.60 51.28 14.47
CA LEU A 31 29.39 52.07 14.29
C LEU A 31 29.70 53.57 14.44
N SER A 32 29.24 54.39 13.50
CA SER A 32 29.49 55.84 13.50
C SER A 32 28.62 56.59 14.52
N ASN A 33 27.35 56.20 14.68
CA ASN A 33 26.38 56.84 15.57
C ASN A 33 25.73 55.83 16.52
N PRO A 34 26.17 55.71 17.79
CA PRO A 34 25.61 54.74 18.73
C PRO A 34 24.16 55.01 19.11
N ALA A 35 23.67 56.26 18.98
CA ALA A 35 22.28 56.59 19.27
C ALA A 35 21.30 56.16 18.15
N SER A 36 21.82 55.66 17.03
CA SER A 36 20.99 55.25 15.89
C SER A 36 20.48 53.81 15.96
N LEU A 37 21.05 52.97 16.83
CA LEU A 37 20.71 51.55 16.96
C LEU A 37 20.60 51.16 18.45
N THR A 38 19.79 50.16 18.76
CA THR A 38 19.93 49.37 19.99
C THR A 38 20.65 48.06 19.69
N CYS A 39 21.42 47.55 20.66
CA CYS A 39 22.04 46.23 20.59
C CYS A 39 21.53 45.35 21.73
N THR A 40 21.31 44.07 21.46
CA THR A 40 21.10 43.05 22.49
C THR A 40 22.02 41.85 22.28
N VAL A 41 22.42 41.22 23.38
CA VAL A 41 23.14 39.93 23.41
C VAL A 41 22.30 38.95 24.23
N ASN A 42 21.83 37.87 23.61
CA ASN A 42 20.88 36.91 24.20
C ASN A 42 19.68 37.61 24.86
N GLY A 43 19.13 38.64 24.19
CA GLY A 43 18.00 39.44 24.67
C GLY A 43 18.32 40.48 25.76
N THR A 44 19.56 40.56 26.25
CA THR A 44 19.98 41.58 27.22
C THR A 44 20.54 42.80 26.49
N GLU A 45 20.03 44.00 26.79
CA GLU A 45 20.49 45.24 26.16
C GLU A 45 21.98 45.51 26.43
N ARG A 46 22.68 45.94 25.38
CA ARG A 46 24.09 46.33 25.43
C ARG A 46 24.27 47.76 24.94
N GLN A 47 24.90 48.58 25.78
CA GLN A 47 25.28 49.94 25.44
C GLN A 47 26.37 49.96 24.35
N LEU A 48 26.22 50.86 23.38
CA LEU A 48 27.13 51.05 22.25
C LEU A 48 27.90 52.37 22.37
N THR A 49 29.12 52.39 21.83
CA THR A 49 29.95 53.58 21.68
C THR A 49 30.25 53.85 20.20
N ALA A 50 30.57 55.10 19.86
CA ALA A 50 31.03 55.44 18.52
C ALA A 50 32.42 54.85 18.25
N GLY A 51 32.63 54.32 17.04
CA GLY A 51 33.82 53.56 16.68
C GLY A 51 33.62 52.06 16.93
N ASP A 52 34.71 51.39 17.32
CA ASP A 52 34.72 49.94 17.55
C ASP A 52 34.08 49.56 18.89
N ASN A 53 33.21 48.55 18.85
CA ASN A 53 32.61 47.92 20.02
C ASN A 53 33.11 46.47 20.07
N ASP A 54 33.88 46.10 21.10
CA ASP A 54 34.40 44.73 21.28
C ASP A 54 33.33 43.79 21.83
N PHE A 55 33.11 42.64 21.20
CA PHE A 55 32.24 41.56 21.66
C PHE A 55 33.08 40.35 22.06
N SER A 56 32.66 39.69 23.14
CA SER A 56 33.21 38.42 23.61
C SER A 56 32.01 37.65 24.17
N VAL A 57 31.54 36.65 23.42
CA VAL A 57 30.27 35.94 23.68
C VAL A 57 30.45 34.45 23.42
N GLU A 58 29.59 33.61 24.00
CA GLU A 58 29.56 32.18 23.66
C GLU A 58 29.15 32.00 22.19
N ALA A 59 29.78 31.07 21.48
CA ALA A 59 29.46 30.75 20.08
C ALA A 59 27.96 30.52 19.90
N TYR A 60 27.42 31.05 18.81
CA TYR A 60 25.98 31.05 18.48
C TYR A 60 25.07 31.83 19.45
N SER A 61 25.62 32.69 20.33
CA SER A 61 24.81 33.69 21.04
C SER A 61 24.08 34.61 20.06
N ALA A 62 22.80 34.91 20.31
CA ALA A 62 22.03 35.83 19.49
C ALA A 62 22.50 37.28 19.76
N VAL A 63 23.18 37.90 18.80
CA VAL A 63 23.57 39.32 18.86
C VAL A 63 22.75 40.08 17.82
N SER A 64 21.80 40.90 18.28
CA SER A 64 20.91 41.69 17.42
C SER A 64 21.26 43.17 17.49
N PHE A 65 21.24 43.84 16.34
CA PHE A 65 21.34 45.29 16.17
C PHE A 65 20.10 45.80 15.46
N LYS A 66 19.32 46.65 16.12
CA LYS A 66 18.04 47.15 15.60
C LYS A 66 18.05 48.66 15.45
N SER A 67 17.53 49.15 14.33
CA SER A 67 17.41 50.59 14.05
C SER A 67 16.48 51.31 15.03
N VAL A 68 16.86 52.53 15.43
CA VAL A 68 16.04 53.46 16.21
C VAL A 68 15.55 54.58 15.30
N PRO A 69 14.23 54.82 15.14
CA PRO A 69 13.71 55.88 14.29
C PRO A 69 14.30 57.27 14.64
N PRO A 70 14.63 58.12 13.65
CA PRO A 70 14.37 57.98 12.22
C PRO A 70 15.52 57.27 11.44
N TYR A 71 16.42 56.56 12.13
CA TYR A 71 17.54 55.89 11.50
C TYR A 71 17.17 54.52 10.92
N TYR A 72 17.95 54.06 9.93
CA TYR A 72 17.81 52.72 9.32
C TYR A 72 19.18 52.14 8.94
N ILE A 73 19.43 50.86 9.24
CA ILE A 73 20.63 50.12 8.79
C ILE A 73 20.58 49.97 7.27
N SER A 74 21.37 50.76 6.54
CA SER A 74 21.47 50.70 5.07
C SER A 74 22.45 49.63 4.57
N GLY A 75 23.32 49.12 5.43
CA GLY A 75 24.26 48.07 5.07
C GLY A 75 25.10 47.59 6.25
N VAL A 76 25.54 46.32 6.19
CA VAL A 76 26.54 45.76 7.10
C VAL A 76 27.56 45.00 6.27
N THR A 77 28.85 45.19 6.53
CA THR A 77 29.94 44.46 5.87
C THR A 77 30.91 43.86 6.89
N ASN A 78 31.37 42.64 6.67
CA ASN A 78 32.46 42.05 7.46
C ASN A 78 33.84 42.63 7.08
N ALA A 79 34.92 42.17 7.72
CA ALA A 79 36.28 42.67 7.49
C ALA A 79 36.79 42.46 6.05
N ASN A 80 36.24 41.49 5.32
CA ASN A 80 36.53 41.23 3.90
C ASN A 80 35.69 42.07 2.94
N GLY A 81 34.84 42.98 3.45
CA GLY A 81 33.91 43.78 2.66
C GLY A 81 32.68 43.02 2.17
N THR A 82 32.45 41.78 2.64
CA THR A 82 31.28 40.98 2.24
C THR A 82 30.00 41.52 2.91
N PRO A 83 28.95 41.88 2.15
CA PRO A 83 27.67 42.30 2.71
C PRO A 83 27.05 41.21 3.60
N GLN A 84 26.36 41.62 4.66
CA GLN A 84 25.57 40.76 5.54
C GLN A 84 24.07 41.03 5.32
N SER A 85 23.23 40.01 5.55
CA SER A 85 21.78 40.15 5.39
C SER A 85 21.15 41.00 6.50
N ILE A 86 20.28 41.92 6.12
CA ILE A 86 19.53 42.82 7.00
C ILE A 86 18.03 42.59 6.72
N TYR A 87 17.21 42.59 7.76
CA TYR A 87 15.76 42.39 7.65
C TYR A 87 15.03 43.44 8.49
N GLY A 88 14.19 44.27 7.87
CA GLY A 88 13.36 45.26 8.57
C GLY A 88 14.15 46.26 9.44
N GLY A 89 15.33 46.71 8.97
CA GLY A 89 16.21 47.57 9.75
C GLY A 89 16.91 46.88 10.93
N GLU A 90 16.96 45.55 10.94
CA GLU A 90 17.63 44.75 11.97
C GLU A 90 18.70 43.84 11.34
N TRP A 91 19.88 43.77 11.97
CA TRP A 91 20.94 42.82 11.64
C TRP A 91 21.14 41.87 12.82
N ASN A 92 21.08 40.57 12.54
CA ASN A 92 21.27 39.51 13.51
C ASN A 92 22.55 38.72 13.19
N LEU A 93 23.38 38.51 14.20
CA LEU A 93 24.62 37.71 14.14
C LEU A 93 24.55 36.59 15.17
N TYR A 94 24.87 35.38 14.72
CA TYR A 94 25.08 34.19 15.55
C TYR A 94 26.54 33.77 15.36
N PRO A 95 27.48 34.35 16.14
CA PRO A 95 28.91 34.29 15.83
C PRO A 95 29.45 32.87 16.04
N GLY A 96 30.05 32.30 15.01
CA GLY A 96 30.75 31.02 15.06
C GLY A 96 32.27 31.19 15.06
N VAL A 97 33.00 30.08 15.02
CA VAL A 97 34.48 30.10 14.95
C VAL A 97 35.06 30.85 13.75
N SER A 98 34.26 31.07 12.70
CA SER A 98 34.59 31.88 11.53
C SER A 98 34.63 33.39 11.81
N ASP A 99 34.06 33.84 12.93
CA ASP A 99 33.91 35.25 13.27
C ASP A 99 34.97 35.74 14.28
N GLU A 100 35.85 34.84 14.74
CA GLU A 100 36.96 35.17 15.64
C GLU A 100 37.90 36.21 15.02
N GLY A 101 38.08 37.34 15.71
CA GLY A 101 38.85 38.48 15.26
C GLY A 101 38.21 39.31 14.14
N ASN A 102 36.99 38.99 13.70
CA ASN A 102 36.30 39.69 12.62
C ASN A 102 35.86 41.11 13.04
N VAL A 103 35.75 42.02 12.07
CA VAL A 103 35.30 43.40 12.28
C VAL A 103 34.15 43.70 11.33
N TYR A 104 32.96 43.83 11.89
CA TYR A 104 31.77 44.24 11.15
C TYR A 104 31.65 45.76 11.16
N LYS A 105 31.27 46.35 10.03
CA LYS A 105 30.96 47.77 9.92
C LYS A 105 29.48 47.95 9.60
N ILE A 106 28.76 48.68 10.42
CA ILE A 106 27.35 49.02 10.20
C ILE A 106 27.26 50.42 9.58
N ALA A 107 26.62 50.51 8.42
CA ALA A 107 26.21 51.75 7.78
C ALA A 107 24.76 52.06 8.16
N VAL A 108 24.51 53.32 8.52
CA VAL A 108 23.21 53.80 8.98
C VAL A 108 22.90 55.13 8.31
N ILE A 109 21.69 55.27 7.80
CA ILE A 109 21.13 56.51 7.22
C ILE A 109 20.08 57.10 8.17
N ASN A 110 19.77 58.39 8.04
CA ASN A 110 18.53 58.97 8.56
C ASN A 110 17.54 59.02 7.40
N ILE A 111 16.44 58.25 7.47
CA ILE A 111 15.49 58.13 6.35
C ILE A 111 14.82 59.46 6.01
N GLU A 112 14.66 60.36 6.99
CA GLU A 112 14.08 61.69 6.76
C GLU A 112 14.93 62.57 5.84
N ASN A 113 16.25 62.33 5.78
CA ASN A 113 17.16 63.06 4.90
C ASN A 113 17.17 62.50 3.46
N GLU A 114 16.71 61.26 3.27
CA GLU A 114 16.71 60.56 1.98
C GLU A 114 15.36 60.68 1.25
N ARG A 115 14.36 61.29 1.90
CA ARG A 115 13.04 61.59 1.34
C ARG A 115 13.07 62.94 0.63
N ASP A 116 13.11 62.89 -0.69
CA ASP A 116 13.32 64.02 -1.60
C ASP A 116 12.04 64.48 -2.30
N SER A 117 10.92 63.77 -2.11
CA SER A 117 9.63 64.06 -2.73
C SER A 117 8.46 63.87 -1.75
N GLU A 118 7.26 64.30 -2.14
CA GLU A 118 6.03 64.12 -1.36
C GLU A 118 4.83 63.78 -2.25
N PHE A 119 3.86 63.07 -1.67
CA PHE A 119 2.58 62.74 -2.28
C PHE A 119 1.44 62.92 -1.25
N THR A 120 0.18 62.91 -1.70
CA THR A 120 -0.99 63.14 -0.83
C THR A 120 -1.84 61.88 -0.68
N ILE A 121 -2.21 61.53 0.55
CA ILE A 121 -3.25 60.53 0.83
C ILE A 121 -4.47 61.23 1.45
N ASN A 122 -5.62 61.18 0.77
CA ASN A 122 -6.92 61.53 1.33
C ASN A 122 -7.58 60.27 1.89
N VAL A 123 -8.02 60.28 3.16
CA VAL A 123 -8.74 59.15 3.76
C VAL A 123 -9.93 59.60 4.61
N ASP A 124 -11.05 58.92 4.46
CA ASP A 124 -12.31 59.20 5.18
C ASP A 124 -12.31 58.62 6.61
N ASP A 125 -11.77 57.42 6.82
CA ASP A 125 -11.55 56.81 8.13
C ASP A 125 -10.18 56.10 8.19
N PRO A 126 -9.15 56.71 8.81
CA PRO A 126 -7.82 56.10 8.90
C PRO A 126 -7.77 54.88 9.84
N THR A 127 -8.80 54.64 10.68
CA THR A 127 -8.79 53.49 11.60
C THR A 127 -9.05 52.15 10.90
N LEU A 128 -9.56 52.20 9.67
CA LEU A 128 -9.83 51.05 8.82
C LEU A 128 -8.69 50.73 7.84
N VAL A 129 -7.61 51.50 7.82
CA VAL A 129 -6.59 51.48 6.76
C VAL A 129 -5.19 51.20 7.33
N ASN A 130 -4.55 50.17 6.81
CA ASN A 130 -3.11 49.97 6.91
C ASN A 130 -2.45 50.57 5.66
N ALA A 131 -1.45 51.44 5.84
CA ALA A 131 -0.68 52.02 4.76
C ALA A 131 0.82 51.97 5.09
N ARG A 132 1.65 51.56 4.12
CA ARG A 132 3.11 51.46 4.29
C ARG A 132 3.87 51.74 2.99
N LEU A 133 5.04 52.32 3.13
CA LEU A 133 5.97 52.57 2.02
C LEU A 133 6.90 51.37 1.80
N SER A 134 7.30 51.13 0.55
CA SER A 134 8.30 50.12 0.18
C SER A 134 9.71 50.50 0.66
N GLY A 135 10.71 49.67 0.36
CA GLY A 135 12.11 49.92 0.73
C GLY A 135 12.39 49.70 2.23
N TRP A 136 12.03 50.67 3.06
CA TRP A 136 12.25 50.67 4.50
C TRP A 136 11.03 50.19 5.32
N ASP A 137 9.96 49.71 4.66
CA ASP A 137 8.74 49.13 5.24
C ASP A 137 8.07 50.04 6.29
N GLN A 138 8.08 51.36 6.04
CA GLN A 138 7.61 52.35 7.02
C GLN A 138 6.10 52.51 7.00
N THR A 139 5.46 52.31 8.16
CA THR A 139 4.03 52.58 8.35
C THR A 139 3.72 54.07 8.21
N VAL A 140 2.72 54.39 7.40
CA VAL A 140 2.20 55.75 7.23
C VAL A 140 1.12 56.01 8.28
N ASN A 141 1.41 56.91 9.22
CA ASN A 141 0.47 57.29 10.28
C ASN A 141 -0.60 58.26 9.75
N LEU A 142 -1.70 57.72 9.24
CA LEU A 142 -2.79 58.47 8.62
C LEU A 142 -3.66 59.24 9.63
N LYS A 143 -4.13 60.41 9.19
CA LYS A 143 -5.18 61.22 9.81
C LYS A 143 -6.36 61.33 8.85
N LYS A 144 -7.57 61.56 9.37
CA LYS A 144 -8.75 61.80 8.56
C LYS A 144 -8.59 63.07 7.72
N GLY A 145 -8.92 63.01 6.44
CA GLY A 145 -8.68 64.07 5.46
C GLY A 145 -7.36 63.86 4.72
N ALA A 146 -6.74 64.97 4.29
CA ALA A 146 -5.51 64.97 3.52
C ALA A 146 -4.26 64.77 4.41
N ASN A 147 -3.33 63.94 3.93
CA ASN A 147 -2.04 63.65 4.54
C ASN A 147 -0.95 63.88 3.49
N THR A 148 -0.07 64.86 3.71
CA THR A 148 1.17 64.98 2.94
C THR A 148 2.18 63.97 3.49
N VAL A 149 2.65 63.06 2.64
CA VAL A 149 3.55 61.97 3.01
C VAL A 149 4.86 62.15 2.23
N PRO A 150 5.99 62.43 2.91
CA PRO A 150 7.29 62.47 2.25
C PRO A 150 7.76 61.05 1.93
N PHE A 151 8.41 60.87 0.78
CA PHE A 151 8.96 59.59 0.32
C PHE A 151 10.28 59.81 -0.44
N SER A 152 11.08 58.74 -0.54
CA SER A 152 12.28 58.71 -1.38
C SER A 152 11.94 58.15 -2.76
N TYR A 153 12.14 58.92 -3.83
CA TYR A 153 11.85 58.44 -5.19
C TYR A 153 12.69 57.21 -5.59
N ILE A 154 13.87 57.05 -4.98
CA ILE A 154 14.81 55.96 -5.28
C ILE A 154 14.56 54.72 -4.41
N SER A 155 14.09 54.90 -3.17
CA SER A 155 14.01 53.79 -2.18
C SER A 155 12.59 53.36 -1.84
N GLU A 156 11.60 54.26 -1.94
CA GLU A 156 10.21 54.07 -1.50
C GLU A 156 9.23 54.14 -2.69
N GLU A 157 9.57 53.46 -3.79
CA GLU A 157 8.86 53.46 -5.09
C GLU A 157 7.36 53.09 -5.01
N PHE A 158 6.91 52.36 -3.98
CA PHE A 158 5.53 51.88 -3.86
C PHE A 158 4.90 52.19 -2.51
N LEU A 159 3.61 52.54 -2.55
CA LEU A 159 2.71 52.51 -1.40
C LEU A 159 1.87 51.23 -1.44
N TYR A 160 1.88 50.49 -0.34
CA TYR A 160 0.96 49.37 -0.11
C TYR A 160 -0.16 49.80 0.84
N ILE A 161 -1.41 49.55 0.44
CA ILE A 161 -2.61 49.81 1.24
C ILE A 161 -3.36 48.50 1.44
N SER A 162 -3.88 48.26 2.64
CA SER A 162 -4.78 47.15 2.94
C SER A 162 -5.77 47.55 4.03
N SER A 163 -6.79 46.72 4.27
CA SER A 163 -7.70 46.93 5.40
C SER A 163 -6.98 46.66 6.73
N ALA A 164 -7.38 47.41 7.76
CA ALA A 164 -7.05 47.14 9.16
C ALA A 164 -8.06 46.21 9.85
N THR A 165 -9.07 45.73 9.12
CA THR A 165 -10.16 44.88 9.61
C THR A 165 -10.34 43.64 8.72
N ASP A 166 -11.28 42.77 9.08
CA ASP A 166 -11.73 41.63 8.27
C ASP A 166 -12.60 42.03 7.05
N LYS A 167 -13.06 43.29 6.99
CA LYS A 167 -13.83 43.83 5.86
C LYS A 167 -12.91 44.53 4.84
N PRO A 168 -13.22 44.48 3.53
CA PRO A 168 -12.46 45.20 2.52
C PRO A 168 -12.64 46.73 2.65
N LEU A 169 -11.71 47.48 2.04
CA LEU A 169 -11.91 48.91 1.80
C LEU A 169 -12.99 49.10 0.71
N TYR A 170 -13.71 50.22 0.73
CA TYR A 170 -14.77 50.47 -0.26
C TYR A 170 -14.22 50.85 -1.64
N GLU A 171 -13.26 51.77 -1.69
CA GLU A 171 -12.62 52.20 -2.93
C GLU A 171 -11.22 52.79 -2.67
N VAL A 172 -10.25 52.47 -3.53
CA VAL A 172 -8.93 53.13 -3.58
C VAL A 172 -8.69 53.66 -4.99
N LYS A 173 -8.25 54.92 -5.08
CA LYS A 173 -7.91 55.60 -6.34
C LYS A 173 -6.50 56.17 -6.27
N ALA A 174 -5.79 56.12 -7.39
CA ALA A 174 -4.53 56.85 -7.61
C ALA A 174 -4.74 57.81 -8.78
N ASN A 175 -4.48 59.10 -8.56
CA ASN A 175 -4.69 60.19 -9.53
C ASN A 175 -6.10 60.16 -10.18
N GLY A 176 -7.12 59.83 -9.38
CA GLY A 176 -8.52 59.71 -9.80
C GLY A 176 -8.91 58.40 -10.51
N VAL A 177 -7.97 57.47 -10.74
CA VAL A 177 -8.20 56.17 -11.38
C VAL A 177 -8.31 55.07 -10.33
N ASN A 178 -9.33 54.19 -10.43
CA ASN A 178 -9.52 53.08 -9.50
C ASN A 178 -8.34 52.10 -9.55
N VAL A 179 -7.82 51.76 -8.37
CA VAL A 179 -6.78 50.75 -8.19
C VAL A 179 -7.46 49.44 -7.79
N ALA A 180 -7.22 48.36 -8.53
CA ALA A 180 -7.64 47.03 -8.12
C ALA A 180 -6.71 46.51 -7.00
N ASP A 181 -7.25 45.79 -6.03
CA ASP A 181 -6.43 45.05 -5.08
C ASP A 181 -5.92 43.73 -5.69
N SER A 182 -4.89 43.19 -5.06
CA SER A 182 -4.46 41.81 -5.23
C SER A 182 -4.43 41.17 -3.85
N TYR A 183 -5.33 40.21 -3.61
CA TYR A 183 -5.49 39.53 -2.32
C TYR A 183 -5.68 40.49 -1.13
N GLY A 184 -6.50 41.54 -1.30
CA GLY A 184 -6.78 42.54 -0.26
C GLY A 184 -5.70 43.61 -0.08
N THR A 185 -4.67 43.63 -0.94
CA THR A 185 -3.61 44.66 -0.94
C THR A 185 -3.63 45.46 -2.24
N TYR A 186 -3.81 46.78 -2.14
CA TYR A 186 -3.62 47.71 -3.25
C TYR A 186 -2.13 48.12 -3.29
N THR A 187 -1.53 48.08 -4.48
CA THR A 187 -0.14 48.51 -4.70
C THR A 187 -0.15 49.69 -5.66
N ILE A 188 0.40 50.83 -5.22
CA ILE A 188 0.43 52.08 -5.97
C ILE A 188 1.89 52.48 -6.19
N HIS A 189 2.28 52.68 -7.44
CA HIS A 189 3.56 53.30 -7.80
C HIS A 189 3.52 54.79 -7.45
N LEU A 190 4.54 55.30 -6.75
CA LEU A 190 4.60 56.66 -6.27
C LEU A 190 5.34 57.58 -7.24
N GLU A 191 4.77 58.76 -7.46
CA GLU A 191 5.33 59.85 -8.28
C GLU A 191 5.17 61.17 -7.51
N GLU A 192 6.02 62.15 -7.80
CA GLU A 192 5.96 63.48 -7.15
C GLU A 192 4.56 64.11 -7.32
N GLY A 193 3.94 64.50 -6.22
CA GLY A 193 2.61 65.13 -6.22
C GLY A 193 1.44 64.18 -6.54
N CYS A 194 1.67 62.86 -6.58
CA CYS A 194 0.61 61.87 -6.73
C CYS A 194 -0.47 62.03 -5.64
N VAL A 195 -1.74 61.83 -6.00
CA VAL A 195 -2.88 61.88 -5.07
C VAL A 195 -3.51 60.49 -4.97
N VAL A 196 -3.57 59.96 -3.76
CA VAL A 196 -4.24 58.70 -3.44
C VAL A 196 -5.50 58.99 -2.62
N ASP A 197 -6.65 58.64 -3.15
CA ASP A 197 -7.94 58.78 -2.45
C ASP A 197 -8.40 57.41 -1.95
N ILE A 198 -8.58 57.30 -0.63
CA ILE A 198 -9.05 56.09 0.05
C ILE A 198 -10.43 56.38 0.64
N THR A 199 -11.45 55.71 0.10
CA THR A 199 -12.76 55.57 0.77
C THR A 199 -12.75 54.22 1.48
N ALA A 200 -12.44 54.24 2.77
CA ALA A 200 -12.36 53.06 3.60
C ALA A 200 -13.72 52.65 4.16
N ALA A 201 -14.56 53.62 4.54
CA ALA A 201 -15.87 53.33 5.11
C ALA A 201 -16.85 52.83 4.04
N ILE A 202 -17.36 51.61 4.21
CA ILE A 202 -18.40 51.06 3.35
C ILE A 202 -19.71 51.83 3.61
N PRO A 203 -20.34 52.42 2.58
CA PRO A 203 -21.54 53.22 2.75
C PRO A 203 -22.74 52.34 3.14
N ASP A 204 -23.58 52.83 4.06
CA ASP A 204 -24.88 52.24 4.36
C ASP A 204 -25.83 52.46 3.17
N LYS A 205 -25.76 51.54 2.21
CA LYS A 205 -26.64 51.44 1.05
C LYS A 205 -27.22 50.03 0.95
N ASP A 206 -28.46 49.94 0.51
CA ASP A 206 -29.09 48.67 0.15
C ASP A 206 -28.45 48.12 -1.14
N VAL A 207 -28.27 46.81 -1.19
CA VAL A 207 -27.81 46.05 -2.36
C VAL A 207 -28.69 44.80 -2.52
N ASN A 208 -28.88 44.37 -3.76
CA ASN A 208 -29.72 43.23 -4.12
C ASN A 208 -28.83 42.11 -4.66
N VAL A 209 -28.96 40.91 -4.07
CA VAL A 209 -28.38 39.69 -4.63
C VAL A 209 -29.49 38.94 -5.36
N SER A 210 -29.23 38.48 -6.58
CA SER A 210 -30.16 37.68 -7.36
C SER A 210 -29.55 36.33 -7.73
N PHE A 211 -30.38 35.29 -7.77
CA PHE A 211 -29.99 33.93 -8.14
C PHE A 211 -30.67 33.55 -9.46
N LYS A 212 -29.89 33.02 -10.40
CA LYS A 212 -30.37 32.42 -11.66
C LYS A 212 -29.98 30.96 -11.71
N TYR A 213 -30.87 30.13 -12.25
CA TYR A 213 -30.67 28.69 -12.35
C TYR A 213 -30.69 28.22 -13.80
N SER A 214 -30.00 27.11 -14.06
CA SER A 214 -30.29 26.23 -15.20
C SER A 214 -31.74 25.72 -15.13
N GLU A 215 -32.26 25.20 -16.27
CA GLU A 215 -33.62 24.65 -16.39
C GLU A 215 -33.98 23.67 -15.26
N ASN A 216 -33.05 22.77 -14.92
CA ASN A 216 -33.21 21.79 -13.83
C ASN A 216 -32.59 22.26 -12.49
N GLY A 217 -32.02 23.46 -12.40
CA GLY A 217 -31.28 23.93 -11.22
C GLY A 217 -32.16 24.62 -10.16
N THR A 218 -33.42 24.90 -10.45
CA THR A 218 -34.33 25.55 -9.49
C THR A 218 -34.48 24.68 -8.24
N GLY A 219 -34.19 25.25 -7.07
CA GLY A 219 -34.15 24.53 -5.79
C GLY A 219 -32.74 24.11 -5.32
N ALA A 220 -31.71 24.26 -6.17
CA ALA A 220 -30.35 23.83 -5.85
C ALA A 220 -29.66 24.61 -4.69
N ILE A 221 -30.26 25.69 -4.18
CA ILE A 221 -29.80 26.43 -3.00
C ILE A 221 -30.81 26.22 -1.87
N SER A 222 -30.39 25.52 -0.81
CA SER A 222 -31.25 25.10 0.31
C SER A 222 -31.35 26.13 1.43
N ALA A 223 -30.29 26.92 1.64
CA ALA A 223 -30.20 27.87 2.75
C ALA A 223 -29.24 29.02 2.46
N VAL A 224 -29.56 30.20 2.97
CA VAL A 224 -28.75 31.42 2.88
C VAL A 224 -28.66 32.14 4.24
N SER A 225 -27.59 32.88 4.47
CA SER A 225 -27.37 33.66 5.70
C SER A 225 -26.65 34.97 5.42
N ILE A 226 -26.98 36.01 6.20
CA ILE A 226 -26.39 37.34 6.16
C ILE A 226 -25.63 37.57 7.48
N ASP A 227 -24.33 37.87 7.40
CA ASP A 227 -23.43 38.02 8.56
C ASP A 227 -23.54 36.84 9.57
N GLY A 228 -23.70 35.62 9.04
CA GLY A 228 -23.87 34.39 9.82
C GLY A 228 -25.29 34.15 10.39
N THR A 229 -26.21 35.09 10.22
CA THR A 229 -27.62 34.95 10.62
C THR A 229 -28.42 34.36 9.46
N ALA A 230 -29.08 33.22 9.67
CA ALA A 230 -29.90 32.57 8.64
C ALA A 230 -31.07 33.47 8.19
N VAL A 231 -31.43 33.39 6.91
CA VAL A 231 -32.60 34.08 6.36
C VAL A 231 -33.77 33.12 6.29
N ASP A 232 -34.78 33.35 7.12
CA ASP A 232 -36.01 32.55 7.12
C ASP A 232 -36.82 32.75 5.83
N ASN A 233 -37.39 31.66 5.30
CA ASN A 233 -38.28 31.66 4.13
C ASN A 233 -37.69 32.33 2.87
N PHE A 234 -36.38 32.13 2.62
CA PHE A 234 -35.76 32.53 1.36
C PHE A 234 -36.49 31.91 0.15
N ASP A 235 -36.81 32.74 -0.84
CA ASP A 235 -37.60 32.37 -2.02
C ASP A 235 -36.80 31.65 -3.12
N GLY A 236 -35.49 31.50 -2.93
CA GLY A 236 -34.57 30.94 -3.92
C GLY A 236 -34.11 31.94 -4.98
N ILE A 237 -34.70 33.14 -5.06
CA ILE A 237 -34.57 34.07 -6.19
C ILE A 237 -33.77 35.32 -5.82
N SER A 238 -34.05 35.95 -4.67
CA SER A 238 -33.37 37.21 -4.34
C SER A 238 -33.25 37.53 -2.84
N LEU A 239 -32.22 38.30 -2.50
CA LEU A 239 -31.97 38.80 -1.16
C LEU A 239 -31.70 40.30 -1.20
N LYS A 240 -32.16 41.00 -0.16
CA LYS A 240 -31.76 42.38 0.13
C LYS A 240 -30.77 42.39 1.29
N MET A 241 -29.66 43.08 1.09
CA MET A 241 -28.55 43.18 2.02
C MET A 241 -28.08 44.63 2.09
N LYS A 242 -27.18 44.94 3.04
CA LYS A 242 -26.37 46.16 3.03
C LYS A 242 -25.01 45.88 2.40
N ALA A 243 -24.43 46.90 1.75
CA ALA A 243 -23.05 46.81 1.29
C ALA A 243 -22.10 46.53 2.47
N GLY A 244 -21.12 45.63 2.26
CA GLY A 244 -20.18 45.21 3.29
C GLY A 244 -20.71 44.14 4.25
N GLN A 245 -21.87 43.53 3.98
CA GLN A 245 -22.33 42.32 4.68
C GLN A 245 -21.82 41.06 3.99
N THR A 246 -21.60 40.02 4.79
CA THR A 246 -21.20 38.69 4.30
C THR A 246 -22.44 37.89 3.90
N LEU A 247 -22.53 37.51 2.63
CA LEU A 247 -23.46 36.48 2.16
C LEU A 247 -22.83 35.10 2.37
N SER A 248 -23.64 34.14 2.80
CA SER A 248 -23.31 32.72 2.66
C SER A 248 -24.51 31.95 2.13
N PHE A 249 -24.26 30.94 1.28
CA PHE A 249 -25.29 30.07 0.73
C PHE A 249 -24.81 28.61 0.64
N ASN A 250 -25.73 27.66 0.76
CA ASN A 250 -25.48 26.22 0.72
C ASN A 250 -26.25 25.58 -0.43
N SER A 251 -25.67 24.53 -1.04
CA SER A 251 -26.41 23.71 -1.99
C SER A 251 -27.46 22.86 -1.27
N ASP A 252 -28.49 22.46 -1.99
CA ASP A 252 -29.36 21.36 -1.56
C ASP A 252 -28.63 20.00 -1.74
N PRO A 253 -28.70 19.06 -0.77
CA PRO A 253 -28.03 17.77 -0.89
C PRO A 253 -28.62 16.84 -1.95
N ASP A 254 -29.85 17.07 -2.41
CA ASP A 254 -30.47 16.29 -3.49
C ASP A 254 -30.04 16.80 -4.89
N TYR A 255 -29.23 17.86 -4.97
CA TYR A 255 -28.76 18.48 -6.21
C TYR A 255 -27.25 18.37 -6.42
N LYS A 256 -26.88 18.06 -7.66
CA LYS A 256 -25.51 18.21 -8.17
C LYS A 256 -25.32 19.63 -8.70
N ILE A 257 -24.28 20.32 -8.22
CA ILE A 257 -23.85 21.61 -8.76
C ILE A 257 -22.77 21.37 -9.81
N ASP A 258 -23.08 21.64 -11.08
CA ASP A 258 -22.15 21.47 -12.20
C ASP A 258 -21.21 22.66 -12.35
N SER A 259 -21.71 23.88 -12.12
CA SER A 259 -20.90 25.10 -12.04
C SER A 259 -21.65 26.26 -11.39
N ALA A 260 -20.91 27.25 -10.90
CA ALA A 260 -21.46 28.50 -10.42
C ALA A 260 -20.63 29.71 -10.92
N LYS A 261 -21.29 30.87 -11.01
CA LYS A 261 -20.65 32.16 -11.32
C LYS A 261 -21.19 33.26 -10.42
N ILE A 262 -20.38 34.32 -10.28
CA ILE A 262 -20.78 35.60 -9.70
C ILE A 262 -20.48 36.69 -10.73
N ASP A 263 -21.50 37.48 -11.09
CA ASP A 263 -21.42 38.56 -12.09
C ASP A 263 -20.76 38.12 -13.41
N GLY A 264 -21.16 36.94 -13.91
CA GLY A 264 -20.62 36.29 -15.11
C GLY A 264 -19.26 35.61 -14.95
N THR A 265 -18.57 35.78 -13.81
CA THR A 265 -17.25 35.19 -13.54
C THR A 265 -17.38 33.85 -12.82
N SER A 266 -16.81 32.78 -13.38
CA SER A 266 -16.85 31.44 -12.79
C SER A 266 -16.17 31.38 -11.42
N ILE A 267 -16.80 30.71 -10.46
CA ILE A 267 -16.26 30.44 -9.12
C ILE A 267 -16.03 28.95 -8.91
N SER A 268 -14.97 28.61 -8.15
CA SER A 268 -14.65 27.22 -7.78
C SER A 268 -15.54 26.73 -6.63
N TRP A 269 -16.81 26.50 -6.92
CA TRP A 269 -17.79 25.96 -5.96
C TRP A 269 -18.71 24.94 -6.62
N THR A 270 -18.84 23.77 -5.99
CA THR A 270 -19.60 22.61 -6.49
C THR A 270 -20.57 22.04 -5.44
N GLY A 271 -21.03 22.88 -4.50
CA GLY A 271 -21.90 22.45 -3.40
C GLY A 271 -21.20 21.65 -2.30
N GLY A 272 -22.00 21.05 -1.41
CA GLY A 272 -21.52 20.24 -0.26
C GLY A 272 -20.97 21.04 0.92
N TYR A 273 -20.69 22.34 0.73
CA TYR A 273 -20.29 23.28 1.79
C TYR A 273 -20.77 24.69 1.47
N ALA A 274 -20.87 25.53 2.51
CA ALA A 274 -21.31 26.91 2.39
C ALA A 274 -20.30 27.75 1.59
N TYR A 275 -20.73 28.36 0.49
CA TYR A 275 -19.98 29.43 -0.15
C TYR A 275 -20.09 30.71 0.70
N ARG A 276 -19.08 31.58 0.68
CA ARG A 276 -19.06 32.87 1.41
C ARG A 276 -18.44 33.98 0.57
N THR A 277 -19.06 35.15 0.56
CA THR A 277 -18.53 36.37 -0.10
C THR A 277 -19.05 37.63 0.59
N ILE A 278 -18.35 38.75 0.41
CA ILE A 278 -18.76 40.07 0.93
C ILE A 278 -19.42 40.85 -0.22
N VAL A 279 -20.66 41.30 -0.02
CA VAL A 279 -21.47 41.93 -1.07
C VAL A 279 -21.27 43.46 -1.01
N MET A 280 -20.71 44.06 -2.05
CA MET A 280 -20.34 45.49 -2.10
C MET A 280 -21.25 46.34 -3.01
N ALA A 281 -21.98 45.69 -3.91
CA ALA A 281 -22.91 46.25 -4.89
C ALA A 281 -24.02 45.22 -5.16
N ASP A 282 -24.97 45.54 -6.05
CA ASP A 282 -25.89 44.54 -6.60
C ASP A 282 -25.08 43.40 -7.26
N MET A 283 -25.52 42.16 -7.07
CA MET A 283 -24.77 40.94 -7.43
C MET A 283 -25.70 39.90 -8.08
N GLU A 284 -25.23 39.23 -9.12
CA GLU A 284 -25.92 38.12 -9.78
C GLU A 284 -25.14 36.81 -9.61
N ILE A 285 -25.81 35.77 -9.12
CA ILE A 285 -25.27 34.44 -8.88
C ILE A 285 -25.94 33.47 -9.86
N GLU A 286 -25.18 32.96 -10.83
CA GLU A 286 -25.66 31.94 -11.77
C GLU A 286 -25.27 30.54 -11.27
N ILE A 287 -26.25 29.66 -11.06
CA ILE A 287 -26.06 28.27 -10.64
C ILE A 287 -26.50 27.32 -11.75
N THR A 288 -25.57 26.52 -12.28
CA THR A 288 -25.91 25.38 -13.14
C THR A 288 -25.92 24.12 -12.29
N ALA A 289 -27.09 23.52 -12.16
CA ALA A 289 -27.33 22.34 -11.34
C ALA A 289 -28.46 21.46 -11.90
N HIS A 290 -28.59 20.26 -11.35
CA HIS A 290 -29.72 19.34 -11.56
C HIS A 290 -29.89 18.43 -10.33
N PRO A 291 -31.10 17.88 -10.08
CA PRO A 291 -31.28 16.83 -9.06
C PRO A 291 -30.45 15.61 -9.42
N TYR A 292 -29.84 14.94 -8.44
CA TYR A 292 -29.01 13.76 -8.68
C TYR A 292 -29.78 12.67 -9.43
N ALA A 293 -29.25 12.24 -10.57
CA ALA A 293 -29.87 11.21 -11.37
C ALA A 293 -29.68 9.81 -10.75
N LYS A 294 -30.52 8.87 -11.18
CA LYS A 294 -30.20 7.45 -11.09
C LYS A 294 -29.55 7.00 -12.39
N LEU A 295 -28.34 6.48 -12.30
CA LEU A 295 -27.57 5.96 -13.42
C LEU A 295 -27.96 4.48 -13.65
N PRO A 296 -28.58 4.12 -14.78
CA PRO A 296 -28.81 2.73 -15.15
C PRO A 296 -27.50 2.07 -15.58
N PHE A 297 -27.27 0.84 -15.13
CA PHE A 297 -26.11 0.04 -15.49
C PHE A 297 -26.45 -1.47 -15.50
N LYS A 298 -25.56 -2.28 -16.06
CA LYS A 298 -25.73 -3.73 -16.16
C LYS A 298 -24.60 -4.49 -15.47
N VAL A 299 -24.96 -5.63 -14.86
CA VAL A 299 -24.01 -6.64 -14.40
C VAL A 299 -24.36 -7.98 -15.02
N ILE A 300 -23.45 -8.54 -15.80
CA ILE A 300 -23.55 -9.88 -16.40
C ILE A 300 -22.64 -10.81 -15.60
N ILE A 301 -23.15 -11.94 -15.12
CA ILE A 301 -22.37 -12.92 -14.35
C ILE A 301 -22.78 -14.36 -14.68
N ASP A 302 -21.83 -15.27 -14.70
CA ASP A 302 -22.03 -16.69 -14.95
C ASP A 302 -22.64 -17.44 -13.74
N ASP A 303 -22.03 -17.35 -12.56
CA ASP A 303 -22.52 -17.93 -11.31
C ASP A 303 -22.43 -16.90 -10.17
N PRO A 304 -23.56 -16.27 -9.76
CA PRO A 304 -23.56 -15.27 -8.70
C PRO A 304 -23.24 -15.84 -7.31
N THR A 305 -23.16 -17.17 -7.14
CA THR A 305 -22.73 -17.77 -5.86
C THR A 305 -21.21 -17.65 -5.62
N ASN A 306 -20.44 -17.25 -6.64
CA ASN A 306 -18.98 -17.09 -6.57
C ASN A 306 -18.53 -15.69 -6.18
N ILE A 307 -19.43 -14.70 -6.14
CA ILE A 307 -19.10 -13.29 -5.92
C ILE A 307 -20.00 -12.64 -4.85
N ALA A 308 -19.46 -11.68 -4.11
CA ALA A 308 -20.24 -10.63 -3.48
C ALA A 308 -20.08 -9.35 -4.31
N PHE A 309 -21.19 -8.69 -4.67
CA PHE A 309 -21.23 -7.42 -5.40
C PHE A 309 -21.88 -6.36 -4.51
N TYR A 310 -21.29 -5.18 -4.43
CA TYR A 310 -21.63 -4.14 -3.45
C TYR A 310 -22.00 -2.83 -4.15
N ARG A 311 -22.99 -2.13 -3.59
CA ARG A 311 -23.16 -0.69 -3.78
C ARG A 311 -22.11 0.00 -2.90
N GLY A 312 -21.34 0.91 -3.48
CA GLY A 312 -20.18 1.49 -2.82
C GLY A 312 -19.03 0.49 -2.64
N TYR A 313 -18.27 0.65 -1.56
CA TYR A 313 -17.06 -0.14 -1.26
C TYR A 313 -17.37 -1.35 -0.35
N GLU A 314 -16.61 -2.44 -0.48
CA GLU A 314 -16.74 -3.69 0.31
C GLU A 314 -16.95 -3.43 1.82
N TYR A 315 -16.18 -2.51 2.41
CA TYR A 315 -16.25 -2.20 3.85
C TYR A 315 -17.58 -1.58 4.31
N GLN A 316 -18.42 -1.11 3.39
CA GLN A 316 -19.76 -0.58 3.67
C GLN A 316 -20.81 -1.71 3.73
N ASN A 317 -20.50 -2.88 3.16
CA ASN A 317 -21.30 -4.11 3.21
C ASN A 317 -22.76 -3.98 2.70
N ASP A 318 -23.03 -3.03 1.78
CA ASP A 318 -24.32 -2.89 1.09
C ASP A 318 -24.35 -3.81 -0.15
N ILE A 319 -24.67 -5.08 0.07
CA ILE A 319 -24.64 -6.13 -0.96
C ILE A 319 -25.86 -6.05 -1.89
N ILE A 320 -25.62 -6.11 -3.19
CA ILE A 320 -26.65 -6.26 -4.23
C ILE A 320 -26.75 -7.75 -4.59
N THR A 321 -27.94 -8.34 -4.45
CA THR A 321 -28.20 -9.71 -4.91
C THR A 321 -28.25 -9.76 -6.44
N LEU A 322 -27.45 -10.64 -7.04
CA LEU A 322 -27.41 -10.88 -8.48
C LEU A 322 -28.08 -12.22 -8.84
N ALA A 323 -28.66 -12.30 -10.03
CA ALA A 323 -29.01 -13.53 -10.72
C ALA A 323 -27.95 -13.88 -11.78
N ALA A 324 -27.88 -15.16 -12.18
CA ALA A 324 -27.06 -15.58 -13.30
C ALA A 324 -27.60 -14.99 -14.62
N GLY A 325 -26.69 -14.58 -15.51
CA GLY A 325 -27.01 -13.81 -16.72
C GLY A 325 -27.02 -12.30 -16.46
N GLU A 326 -27.89 -11.58 -17.17
CA GLU A 326 -27.96 -10.11 -17.14
C GLU A 326 -28.81 -9.58 -15.97
N ASN A 327 -28.21 -8.68 -15.19
CA ASN A 327 -28.87 -7.91 -14.14
C ASN A 327 -28.92 -6.43 -14.58
N ASN A 328 -30.11 -5.84 -14.60
CA ASN A 328 -30.29 -4.40 -14.87
C ASN A 328 -30.46 -3.70 -13.52
N LEU A 329 -29.59 -2.73 -13.23
CA LEU A 329 -29.44 -2.09 -11.92
C LEU A 329 -29.43 -0.57 -12.06
N GLU A 330 -29.67 0.12 -10.95
CA GLU A 330 -29.59 1.58 -10.83
C GLU A 330 -28.71 1.96 -9.63
N ILE A 331 -27.94 3.05 -9.76
CA ILE A 331 -27.19 3.65 -8.65
C ILE A 331 -27.35 5.18 -8.67
N SER A 332 -27.25 5.83 -7.50
CA SER A 332 -27.31 7.30 -7.42
C SER A 332 -26.04 7.90 -8.00
N GLU A 333 -26.18 8.94 -8.83
CA GLU A 333 -25.08 9.78 -9.30
C GLU A 333 -24.33 10.48 -8.15
N ALA A 334 -24.97 10.65 -6.97
CA ALA A 334 -24.30 11.18 -5.77
C ALA A 334 -23.23 10.24 -5.21
N SER A 335 -23.34 8.94 -5.47
CA SER A 335 -22.39 7.90 -5.02
C SER A 335 -22.36 6.75 -6.03
N PRO A 336 -21.76 6.93 -7.23
CA PRO A 336 -21.85 6.01 -8.35
C PRO A 336 -20.88 4.81 -8.25
N THR A 337 -20.20 4.62 -7.13
CA THR A 337 -19.22 3.55 -6.94
C THR A 337 -19.89 2.18 -6.74
N VAL A 338 -19.35 1.14 -7.34
CA VAL A 338 -19.65 -0.26 -7.03
C VAL A 338 -18.36 -1.04 -6.81
N SER A 339 -18.42 -2.12 -6.03
CA SER A 339 -17.27 -3.00 -5.78
C SER A 339 -17.67 -4.47 -5.71
N TRP A 340 -16.69 -5.37 -5.72
CA TRP A 340 -16.93 -6.81 -5.76
C TRP A 340 -15.75 -7.60 -5.19
N LYS A 341 -16.03 -8.84 -4.78
CA LYS A 341 -15.05 -9.78 -4.23
C LYS A 341 -15.46 -11.22 -4.47
N ALA A 342 -14.49 -12.10 -4.73
CA ALA A 342 -14.74 -13.54 -4.78
C ALA A 342 -15.15 -14.08 -3.39
N ILE A 343 -16.16 -14.94 -3.34
CA ILE A 343 -16.53 -15.67 -2.12
C ILE A 343 -15.41 -16.65 -1.76
N ASP A 344 -15.21 -16.92 -0.46
CA ASP A 344 -14.21 -17.88 0.02
C ASP A 344 -14.37 -19.25 -0.69
N GLY A 345 -13.27 -19.79 -1.20
CA GLY A 345 -13.29 -21.01 -2.03
C GLY A 345 -13.68 -20.79 -3.49
N CYS A 346 -13.84 -19.54 -3.94
CA CYS A 346 -14.11 -19.15 -5.32
C CYS A 346 -13.05 -18.17 -5.84
N TYR A 347 -13.04 -17.92 -7.15
CA TYR A 347 -12.19 -16.92 -7.79
C TYR A 347 -12.91 -16.20 -8.93
N ILE A 348 -12.43 -15.01 -9.29
CA ILE A 348 -12.88 -14.26 -10.46
C ILE A 348 -11.83 -14.46 -11.56
N THR A 349 -12.23 -15.05 -12.68
CA THR A 349 -11.38 -15.32 -13.84
C THR A 349 -11.13 -14.04 -14.64
N SER A 350 -12.17 -13.22 -14.83
CA SER A 350 -12.06 -11.93 -15.51
C SER A 350 -13.19 -10.98 -15.10
N VAL A 351 -12.90 -9.68 -15.22
CA VAL A 351 -13.88 -8.60 -15.17
C VAL A 351 -13.71 -7.77 -16.43
N ASN A 352 -14.77 -7.59 -17.23
CA ASN A 352 -14.79 -6.62 -18.31
C ASN A 352 -15.68 -5.44 -17.92
N ILE A 353 -15.24 -4.21 -18.22
CA ILE A 353 -16.05 -3.01 -18.10
C ILE A 353 -16.23 -2.42 -19.50
N ASN A 354 -17.46 -2.34 -19.98
CA ASN A 354 -17.81 -1.92 -21.35
C ASN A 354 -17.00 -2.70 -22.42
N GLY A 355 -16.85 -4.01 -22.23
CA GLY A 355 -16.06 -4.89 -23.12
C GLY A 355 -14.54 -4.74 -23.02
N THR A 356 -14.03 -3.88 -22.14
CA THR A 356 -12.58 -3.73 -21.88
C THR A 356 -12.18 -4.53 -20.64
N PRO A 357 -11.21 -5.46 -20.71
CA PRO A 357 -10.73 -6.19 -19.54
C PRO A 357 -10.13 -5.24 -18.49
N LEU A 358 -10.55 -5.40 -17.23
CA LEU A 358 -9.94 -4.72 -16.09
C LEU A 358 -8.68 -5.49 -15.68
N SER A 359 -7.51 -4.85 -15.79
CA SER A 359 -6.21 -5.47 -15.47
C SER A 359 -5.96 -5.65 -13.98
N SER A 360 -6.53 -4.79 -13.14
CA SER A 360 -6.48 -4.88 -11.68
C SER A 360 -7.57 -4.01 -11.04
N GLY A 361 -8.00 -4.40 -9.84
CA GLY A 361 -9.00 -3.66 -9.05
C GLY A 361 -10.25 -4.48 -8.76
N THR A 362 -10.96 -4.04 -7.72
CA THR A 362 -12.18 -4.67 -7.18
C THR A 362 -13.37 -3.70 -7.15
N TRP A 363 -13.27 -2.58 -7.86
CA TRP A 363 -14.29 -1.53 -7.87
C TRP A 363 -14.27 -0.71 -9.17
N THR A 364 -15.36 0.01 -9.43
CA THR A 364 -15.43 1.02 -10.50
C THR A 364 -16.48 2.08 -10.20
N GLU A 365 -16.42 3.20 -10.93
CA GLU A 365 -17.49 4.21 -10.96
C GLU A 365 -18.44 3.93 -12.14
N ILE A 366 -19.72 3.84 -11.83
CA ILE A 366 -20.79 3.70 -12.81
C ILE A 366 -20.99 5.03 -13.55
N LYS A 367 -21.11 4.93 -14.86
CA LYS A 367 -21.65 5.97 -15.73
C LYS A 367 -22.93 5.44 -16.35
N GLU A 368 -23.72 6.32 -16.95
CA GLU A 368 -24.93 5.92 -17.67
C GLU A 368 -24.61 4.82 -18.70
N ASN A 369 -25.33 3.71 -18.63
CA ASN A 369 -25.16 2.53 -19.49
C ASN A 369 -23.83 1.76 -19.34
N THR A 370 -23.11 1.90 -18.21
CA THR A 370 -21.97 1.00 -17.91
C THR A 370 -22.44 -0.46 -17.87
N VAL A 371 -21.65 -1.37 -18.47
CA VAL A 371 -21.82 -2.82 -18.40
C VAL A 371 -20.59 -3.43 -17.72
N ILE A 372 -20.79 -4.24 -16.69
CA ILE A 372 -19.75 -5.02 -16.03
C ILE A 372 -20.02 -6.50 -16.29
N GLU A 373 -19.03 -7.24 -16.77
CA GLU A 373 -19.15 -8.67 -17.06
C GLU A 373 -18.17 -9.46 -16.19
N PHE A 374 -18.65 -10.50 -15.50
CA PHE A 374 -17.86 -11.39 -14.66
C PHE A 374 -17.83 -12.80 -15.23
N VAL A 375 -16.64 -13.40 -15.27
CA VAL A 375 -16.45 -14.85 -15.36
C VAL A 375 -15.81 -15.32 -14.07
N THR A 376 -16.34 -16.37 -13.47
CA THR A 376 -15.99 -16.84 -12.12
C THR A 376 -15.72 -18.34 -12.11
N GLY A 377 -15.20 -18.85 -10.99
CA GLY A 377 -14.95 -20.28 -10.80
C GLY A 377 -14.88 -20.67 -9.33
N LYS A 378 -14.99 -21.97 -9.08
CA LYS A 378 -14.85 -22.58 -7.75
C LYS A 378 -13.48 -23.24 -7.65
N ILE A 379 -12.80 -23.05 -6.52
CA ILE A 379 -11.52 -23.71 -6.25
C ILE A 379 -11.81 -25.17 -5.95
N VAL A 380 -11.31 -26.06 -6.81
CA VAL A 380 -11.40 -27.52 -6.65
C VAL A 380 -9.99 -28.06 -6.72
N MET A 381 -9.49 -28.60 -5.60
CA MET A 381 -8.14 -29.18 -5.51
C MET A 381 -8.13 -30.57 -6.16
N ASP A 382 -8.20 -30.61 -7.49
CA ASP A 382 -8.37 -31.83 -8.29
C ASP A 382 -7.06 -32.49 -8.72
N LYS A 383 -5.90 -31.86 -8.45
CA LYS A 383 -4.56 -32.35 -8.82
C LYS A 383 -3.71 -32.65 -7.59
N LYS A 384 -2.70 -33.49 -7.76
CA LYS A 384 -1.75 -33.89 -6.72
C LYS A 384 -0.32 -33.68 -7.20
N ALA A 385 0.50 -32.99 -6.40
CA ALA A 385 1.94 -32.90 -6.58
C ALA A 385 2.65 -33.58 -5.41
N VAL A 386 3.92 -33.94 -5.61
CA VAL A 386 4.79 -34.44 -4.54
C VAL A 386 6.04 -33.57 -4.46
N VAL A 387 6.32 -33.03 -3.27
CA VAL A 387 7.58 -32.34 -2.97
C VAL A 387 8.38 -33.20 -1.99
N TRP A 388 9.54 -33.68 -2.44
CA TRP A 388 10.53 -34.33 -1.61
C TRP A 388 11.69 -33.37 -1.32
N ILE A 389 12.15 -33.36 -0.07
CA ILE A 389 13.30 -32.56 0.36
C ILE A 389 14.23 -33.37 1.26
N ASP A 390 15.52 -33.38 0.96
CA ASP A 390 16.53 -34.20 1.64
C ASP A 390 16.70 -33.84 3.13
N LYS A 391 16.68 -32.54 3.44
CA LYS A 391 16.84 -32.00 4.79
C LYS A 391 16.28 -30.57 4.87
N ARG A 392 14.98 -30.44 5.15
CA ARG A 392 14.28 -29.16 5.29
C ARG A 392 14.93 -28.23 6.32
N GLU A 393 15.55 -28.79 7.37
CA GLU A 393 16.22 -28.04 8.43
C GLU A 393 17.54 -27.38 7.98
N ALA A 394 18.07 -27.73 6.79
CA ALA A 394 19.22 -27.03 6.22
C ALA A 394 18.87 -25.60 5.74
N ALA A 395 17.58 -25.31 5.50
CA ALA A 395 17.08 -23.94 5.35
C ALA A 395 16.77 -23.34 6.73
N ASP A 396 17.82 -22.99 7.47
CA ASP A 396 17.79 -22.60 8.89
C ASP A 396 17.28 -21.17 9.18
N VAL A 397 17.13 -20.33 8.16
CA VAL A 397 16.70 -18.93 8.30
C VAL A 397 15.32 -18.67 7.71
N TYR A 398 15.07 -19.14 6.50
CA TYR A 398 13.82 -18.92 5.78
C TYR A 398 13.53 -20.10 4.84
N PHE A 399 12.26 -20.44 4.68
CA PHE A 399 11.77 -21.36 3.67
C PHE A 399 10.29 -21.08 3.41
N SER A 400 9.87 -21.06 2.14
CA SER A 400 8.48 -20.89 1.72
C SER A 400 8.23 -21.61 0.41
N ILE A 401 7.03 -22.18 0.29
CA ILE A 401 6.42 -22.61 -0.97
C ILE A 401 5.07 -21.90 -1.02
N GLU A 402 4.83 -21.14 -2.08
CA GLU A 402 3.64 -20.31 -2.24
C GLU A 402 3.10 -20.45 -3.68
N GLY A 403 1.82 -20.79 -3.84
CA GLY A 403 1.14 -20.80 -5.13
C GLY A 403 0.97 -19.39 -5.70
N ALA A 404 0.68 -19.28 -6.99
CA ALA A 404 0.36 -18.00 -7.64
C ALA A 404 -0.85 -17.28 -6.99
N ASP A 405 -1.77 -18.06 -6.42
CA ASP A 405 -2.92 -17.63 -5.62
C ASP A 405 -2.58 -17.13 -4.20
N ARG A 406 -1.29 -17.15 -3.81
CA ARG A 406 -0.76 -16.87 -2.47
C ARG A 406 -1.03 -17.94 -1.41
N THR A 407 -1.53 -19.12 -1.78
CA THR A 407 -1.67 -20.23 -0.83
C THR A 407 -0.28 -20.75 -0.43
N ARG A 408 0.01 -20.74 0.87
CA ARG A 408 1.28 -21.24 1.43
C ARG A 408 1.20 -22.72 1.77
N ILE A 409 2.29 -23.43 1.53
CA ILE A 409 2.40 -24.87 1.75
C ILE A 409 3.54 -25.14 2.74
N ASP A 410 3.19 -25.76 3.87
CA ASP A 410 4.15 -26.27 4.84
C ASP A 410 4.66 -27.65 4.41
N ILE A 411 5.98 -27.83 4.37
CA ILE A 411 6.63 -29.13 4.10
C ILE A 411 7.60 -29.54 5.21
N LYS A 412 7.90 -30.84 5.26
CA LYS A 412 8.85 -31.49 6.16
C LYS A 412 9.91 -32.24 5.37
N THR A 413 11.01 -32.61 6.03
CA THR A 413 12.03 -33.52 5.48
C THR A 413 11.41 -34.84 5.03
N GLY A 414 11.79 -35.30 3.83
CA GLY A 414 11.18 -36.43 3.12
C GLY A 414 10.07 -36.01 2.16
N TYR A 415 9.15 -36.94 1.88
CA TYR A 415 8.03 -36.77 0.94
C TYR A 415 6.86 -35.99 1.55
N ASN A 416 6.30 -35.07 0.77
CA ASN A 416 5.10 -34.28 1.10
C ASN A 416 4.13 -34.33 -0.08
N GLU A 417 2.88 -34.65 0.16
CA GLU A 417 1.82 -34.62 -0.86
C GLU A 417 1.10 -33.29 -0.81
N ILE A 418 0.89 -32.68 -1.98
CA ILE A 418 0.32 -31.34 -2.13
C ILE A 418 -0.91 -31.45 -3.04
N PRO A 419 -2.14 -31.38 -2.50
CA PRO A 419 -3.32 -31.17 -3.33
C PRO A 419 -3.30 -29.75 -3.89
N PHE A 420 -3.59 -29.59 -5.18
CA PHE A 420 -3.59 -28.28 -5.83
C PHE A 420 -4.62 -28.18 -6.97
N TYR A 421 -4.77 -26.97 -7.51
CA TYR A 421 -5.56 -26.67 -8.70
C TYR A 421 -4.77 -25.72 -9.61
N ASP A 422 -5.19 -25.55 -10.87
CA ASP A 422 -4.41 -24.78 -11.87
C ASP A 422 -4.12 -23.32 -11.47
N GLY A 423 -4.97 -22.68 -10.65
CA GLY A 423 -4.73 -21.31 -10.18
C GLY A 423 -3.57 -21.15 -9.19
N MET A 424 -3.05 -22.25 -8.63
CA MET A 424 -1.82 -22.23 -7.81
C MET A 424 -0.55 -22.23 -8.66
N ASN A 425 -0.62 -22.56 -9.95
CA ASN A 425 0.54 -22.55 -10.84
C ASN A 425 0.81 -21.14 -11.41
N PRO A 426 2.08 -20.72 -11.57
CA PRO A 426 3.29 -21.42 -11.15
C PRO A 426 3.51 -21.31 -9.63
N PHE A 427 4.06 -22.37 -9.04
CA PHE A 427 4.50 -22.39 -7.66
C PHE A 427 5.84 -21.67 -7.51
N ASN A 428 5.95 -20.86 -6.46
CA ASN A 428 7.16 -20.12 -6.10
C ASN A 428 7.79 -20.74 -4.85
N PHE A 429 9.03 -21.17 -4.98
CA PHE A 429 9.84 -21.76 -3.93
C PHE A 429 10.93 -20.78 -3.55
N GLY A 430 11.23 -20.62 -2.26
CA GLY A 430 12.33 -19.77 -1.82
C GLY A 430 12.81 -20.10 -0.42
N TRP A 431 14.12 -20.07 -0.19
CA TRP A 431 14.72 -20.30 1.13
C TRP A 431 15.99 -19.49 1.35
N TYR A 432 16.46 -19.45 2.60
CA TYR A 432 17.75 -18.87 2.98
C TYR A 432 18.39 -19.70 4.08
N SER A 433 19.72 -19.76 4.05
CA SER A 433 20.53 -20.40 5.09
C SER A 433 21.81 -19.61 5.36
N ASN A 434 22.30 -19.69 6.59
CA ASN A 434 23.63 -19.19 6.95
C ASN A 434 24.77 -20.15 6.56
N ASN A 435 24.46 -21.38 6.14
CA ASN A 435 25.46 -22.35 5.69
C ASN A 435 25.83 -22.10 4.22
N PRO A 436 27.06 -21.63 3.92
CA PRO A 436 27.49 -21.39 2.54
C PRO A 436 27.69 -22.68 1.72
N ASN A 437 27.64 -23.85 2.37
CA ASN A 437 27.81 -25.16 1.73
C ASN A 437 26.47 -25.88 1.48
N ASN A 438 25.32 -25.19 1.54
CA ASN A 438 24.07 -25.79 1.10
C ASN A 438 24.10 -26.02 -0.42
N VAL A 439 23.57 -27.17 -0.86
CA VAL A 439 23.60 -27.63 -2.26
C VAL A 439 22.69 -26.78 -3.14
N ASN A 440 21.46 -26.51 -2.68
CA ASN A 440 20.47 -25.67 -3.37
C ASN A 440 20.20 -26.11 -4.82
N LEU A 441 19.90 -27.39 -5.03
CA LEU A 441 19.48 -27.91 -6.33
C LEU A 441 18.02 -28.36 -6.32
N VAL A 442 17.32 -28.12 -7.42
CA VAL A 442 15.91 -28.49 -7.60
C VAL A 442 15.73 -29.25 -8.90
N TYR A 443 14.92 -30.30 -8.86
CA TYR A 443 14.54 -31.08 -10.03
C TYR A 443 13.02 -31.21 -10.07
N LEU A 444 12.42 -31.11 -11.27
CA LEU A 444 11.04 -31.47 -11.55
C LEU A 444 11.04 -32.71 -12.45
N ASP A 445 10.42 -33.79 -11.98
CA ASP A 445 10.30 -35.07 -12.66
C ASP A 445 11.60 -35.75 -13.10
N GLY A 446 12.75 -35.28 -12.58
CA GLY A 446 14.10 -35.75 -12.89
C GLY A 446 14.97 -34.71 -13.62
N GLU A 447 14.35 -33.68 -14.20
CA GLU A 447 15.02 -32.61 -14.94
C GLU A 447 15.37 -31.42 -14.02
N PRO A 448 16.58 -30.82 -14.14
CA PRO A 448 17.00 -29.71 -13.29
C PRO A 448 16.19 -28.45 -13.58
N ILE A 449 15.82 -27.73 -12.51
CA ILE A 449 15.19 -26.41 -12.60
C ILE A 449 16.21 -25.34 -12.20
N GLU A 450 16.51 -24.43 -13.12
CA GLU A 450 17.35 -23.26 -12.86
C GLU A 450 16.66 -22.29 -11.87
N PRO A 451 17.41 -21.66 -10.96
CA PRO A 451 16.87 -20.61 -10.10
C PRO A 451 16.53 -19.35 -10.91
N ALA A 452 15.68 -18.49 -10.36
CA ALA A 452 15.18 -17.27 -11.02
C ALA A 452 16.28 -16.30 -11.48
N TYR A 453 17.49 -16.39 -10.91
CA TYR A 453 18.72 -15.76 -11.38
C TYR A 453 19.94 -16.50 -10.79
N PRO A 454 21.13 -16.40 -11.40
CA PRO A 454 22.33 -17.13 -10.93
C PRO A 454 22.67 -16.84 -9.47
N GLY A 455 22.89 -17.91 -8.69
CA GLY A 455 23.17 -17.83 -7.25
C GLY A 455 21.96 -17.53 -6.36
N SER A 456 20.74 -17.48 -6.92
CA SER A 456 19.50 -17.37 -6.16
C SER A 456 19.07 -18.72 -5.59
N THR A 457 18.39 -18.68 -4.46
CA THR A 457 17.67 -19.80 -3.83
C THR A 457 16.16 -19.70 -4.03
N ASN A 458 15.73 -18.95 -5.06
CA ASN A 458 14.32 -18.79 -5.44
C ASN A 458 14.06 -19.43 -6.81
N TYR A 459 12.97 -20.18 -6.92
CA TYR A 459 12.57 -20.92 -8.12
C TYR A 459 11.08 -20.67 -8.39
N SER A 460 10.69 -20.69 -9.67
CA SER A 460 9.29 -20.60 -10.07
C SER A 460 9.03 -21.66 -11.14
N MET A 461 8.02 -22.52 -10.95
CA MET A 461 7.75 -23.64 -11.85
C MET A 461 6.26 -23.98 -11.90
N THR A 462 5.80 -24.39 -13.08
CA THR A 462 4.49 -25.01 -13.27
C THR A 462 4.61 -26.50 -13.00
N ILE A 463 3.89 -27.02 -12.01
CA ILE A 463 3.90 -28.44 -11.65
C ILE A 463 2.71 -29.12 -12.34
N PRO A 464 2.91 -30.20 -13.12
CA PRO A 464 1.83 -30.99 -13.70
C PRO A 464 1.15 -31.88 -12.64
N ASP A 465 -0.01 -32.43 -12.96
CA ASP A 465 -0.64 -33.44 -12.11
C ASP A 465 0.25 -34.69 -11.99
N ASN A 466 0.38 -35.22 -10.77
CA ASN A 466 1.32 -36.24 -10.32
C ASN A 466 2.82 -35.88 -10.53
N GLY A 467 3.14 -34.60 -10.74
CA GLY A 467 4.52 -34.11 -10.87
C GLY A 467 5.31 -34.20 -9.55
N VAL A 468 6.59 -34.55 -9.65
CA VAL A 468 7.48 -34.76 -8.50
C VAL A 468 8.59 -33.71 -8.48
N VAL A 469 8.63 -32.86 -7.46
CA VAL A 469 9.72 -31.93 -7.19
C VAL A 469 10.68 -32.52 -6.16
N LYS A 470 11.99 -32.53 -6.45
CA LYS A 470 13.05 -32.94 -5.51
C LYS A 470 13.97 -31.77 -5.21
N ILE A 471 14.11 -31.46 -3.92
CA ILE A 471 14.94 -30.36 -3.40
C ILE A 471 16.11 -30.96 -2.62
N PHE A 472 17.32 -30.60 -3.02
CA PHE A 472 18.58 -31.01 -2.40
C PHE A 472 19.24 -29.80 -1.73
N LEU A 473 19.25 -29.78 -0.40
CA LEU A 473 19.87 -28.73 0.41
C LEU A 473 21.16 -29.18 1.10
N ALA A 474 21.30 -30.47 1.41
CA ALA A 474 22.36 -31.01 2.27
C ALA A 474 23.27 -32.05 1.59
N GLU A 475 22.75 -32.89 0.68
CA GLU A 475 23.55 -33.85 -0.11
C GLU A 475 23.45 -33.56 -1.60
N GLU A 476 24.57 -33.66 -2.33
CA GLU A 476 24.59 -33.58 -3.80
C GLU A 476 23.79 -34.75 -4.41
N PRO A 477 22.97 -34.51 -5.45
CA PRO A 477 22.08 -35.53 -6.02
C PRO A 477 22.87 -36.66 -6.70
N VAL A 478 22.90 -37.83 -6.08
CA VAL A 478 23.50 -39.04 -6.65
C VAL A 478 22.47 -39.74 -7.54
N LYS A 479 22.80 -39.93 -8.83
CA LYS A 479 22.00 -40.76 -9.76
C LYS A 479 22.23 -42.25 -9.47
N CYS A 480 21.13 -43.00 -9.35
CA CYS A 480 21.10 -44.42 -9.04
C CYS A 480 20.27 -45.20 -10.07
N ASN A 481 20.69 -46.44 -10.32
CA ASN A 481 20.01 -47.35 -11.24
C ASN A 481 19.41 -48.53 -10.46
N VAL A 482 18.11 -48.79 -10.66
CA VAL A 482 17.42 -49.96 -10.13
C VAL A 482 17.21 -50.97 -11.25
N ALA A 483 17.77 -52.16 -11.10
CA ALA A 483 17.68 -53.25 -12.08
C ALA A 483 16.74 -54.35 -11.56
N PHE A 484 15.80 -54.79 -12.41
CA PHE A 484 14.80 -55.79 -12.06
C PHE A 484 15.10 -57.14 -12.73
N THR A 485 15.19 -58.19 -11.92
CA THR A 485 15.18 -59.59 -12.36
C THR A 485 13.82 -60.19 -12.01
N VAL A 486 13.06 -60.61 -13.01
CA VAL A 486 11.65 -61.02 -12.84
C VAL A 486 11.47 -62.45 -13.34
N GLU A 487 10.82 -63.30 -12.56
CA GLU A 487 10.47 -64.66 -12.98
C GLU A 487 9.34 -64.66 -14.03
N ASP A 488 9.39 -65.59 -14.99
CA ASP A 488 8.42 -65.71 -16.07
C ASP A 488 6.98 -65.82 -15.56
N GLY A 489 6.07 -65.04 -16.16
CA GLY A 489 4.64 -65.06 -15.85
C GLY A 489 4.21 -64.26 -14.61
N ILE A 490 5.08 -63.38 -14.09
CA ILE A 490 4.71 -62.41 -13.05
C ILE A 490 4.14 -61.14 -13.68
N ASP A 491 2.95 -60.76 -13.22
CA ASP A 491 2.39 -59.42 -13.39
C ASP A 491 2.59 -58.59 -12.12
N ALA A 492 3.05 -57.35 -12.28
CA ALA A 492 3.37 -56.44 -11.19
C ALA A 492 3.42 -54.99 -11.70
N THR A 493 3.02 -54.07 -10.84
CA THR A 493 3.11 -52.62 -11.06
C THR A 493 4.26 -52.06 -10.22
N VAL A 494 4.98 -51.08 -10.75
CA VAL A 494 6.05 -50.38 -10.01
C VAL A 494 5.75 -48.88 -10.01
N THR A 495 5.80 -48.28 -8.82
CA THR A 495 5.52 -46.86 -8.59
C THR A 495 6.75 -46.21 -7.95
N GLN A 496 7.22 -45.12 -8.54
CA GLN A 496 8.27 -44.26 -7.99
C GLN A 496 7.64 -43.06 -7.27
N ASP A 497 8.35 -42.52 -6.27
CA ASP A 497 8.03 -41.22 -5.66
C ASP A 497 6.58 -41.09 -5.17
N ILE A 498 5.99 -42.22 -4.75
CA ILE A 498 4.62 -42.39 -4.25
C ILE A 498 3.51 -42.20 -5.32
N VAL A 499 3.71 -41.36 -6.35
CA VAL A 499 2.68 -41.03 -7.35
C VAL A 499 2.96 -41.49 -8.78
N LYS A 500 4.20 -41.83 -9.13
CA LYS A 500 4.63 -42.01 -10.52
C LYS A 500 4.70 -43.48 -10.94
N THR A 501 3.60 -44.01 -11.46
CA THR A 501 3.57 -45.37 -12.05
C THR A 501 4.51 -45.46 -13.25
N VAL A 502 5.34 -46.50 -13.28
CA VAL A 502 6.39 -46.71 -14.29
C VAL A 502 5.93 -47.75 -15.30
N ALA A 503 5.76 -47.36 -16.57
CA ALA A 503 5.27 -48.28 -17.61
C ALA A 503 6.28 -49.41 -17.93
N ASP A 504 7.48 -49.05 -18.42
CA ASP A 504 8.52 -50.01 -18.83
C ASP A 504 9.52 -50.33 -17.70
N TRP A 505 9.04 -50.49 -16.46
CA TRP A 505 9.90 -50.71 -15.28
C TRP A 505 10.85 -51.92 -15.40
N ARG A 506 10.50 -52.92 -16.22
CA ARG A 506 11.34 -54.10 -16.50
C ARG A 506 12.64 -53.75 -17.26
N ALA A 507 12.73 -52.58 -17.90
CA ALA A 507 13.97 -52.07 -18.48
C ALA A 507 14.96 -51.54 -17.43
N GLY A 508 14.52 -51.40 -16.17
CA GLY A 508 15.23 -50.70 -15.12
C GLY A 508 14.66 -49.29 -14.88
N ILE A 509 15.10 -48.67 -13.79
CA ILE A 509 14.69 -47.33 -13.37
C ILE A 509 15.95 -46.51 -13.09
N GLU A 510 16.09 -45.37 -13.76
CA GLU A 510 17.02 -44.31 -13.36
C GLU A 510 16.31 -43.36 -12.39
N CYS A 511 16.93 -43.05 -11.25
CA CYS A 511 16.37 -42.15 -10.24
C CYS A 511 17.49 -41.50 -9.41
N PHE A 512 17.14 -40.72 -8.38
CA PHE A 512 18.11 -40.21 -7.41
C PHE A 512 18.15 -41.09 -6.15
N LYS A 513 19.29 -41.11 -5.44
CA LYS A 513 19.37 -41.64 -4.08
C LYS A 513 18.27 -41.02 -3.20
N GLY A 514 17.66 -41.81 -2.32
CA GLY A 514 16.51 -41.42 -1.50
C GLY A 514 15.15 -41.61 -2.19
N THR A 515 15.12 -42.01 -3.46
CA THR A 515 13.85 -42.30 -4.17
C THR A 515 13.17 -43.53 -3.55
N LYS A 516 11.91 -43.39 -3.14
CA LYS A 516 11.04 -44.50 -2.76
C LYS A 516 10.50 -45.20 -4.01
N VAL A 517 10.59 -46.53 -4.00
CA VAL A 517 10.01 -47.41 -5.02
C VAL A 517 9.07 -48.40 -4.32
N ALA A 518 7.86 -48.54 -4.85
CA ALA A 518 6.87 -49.53 -4.44
C ALA A 518 6.67 -50.56 -5.57
N VAL A 519 6.55 -51.83 -5.21
CA VAL A 519 6.22 -52.92 -6.13
C VAL A 519 4.94 -53.60 -5.65
N SER A 520 3.89 -53.54 -6.48
CA SER A 520 2.55 -54.06 -6.19
C SER A 520 2.28 -55.32 -7.02
N GLY A 521 1.73 -56.36 -6.39
CA GLY A 521 1.37 -57.61 -7.07
C GLY A 521 0.85 -58.71 -6.14
N GLU A 522 0.15 -59.68 -6.72
CA GLU A 522 -0.41 -60.86 -6.04
C GLU A 522 0.48 -62.10 -6.25
N GLY A 523 0.62 -62.93 -5.21
CA GLY A 523 1.36 -64.20 -5.31
C GLY A 523 2.86 -64.07 -5.64
N ILE A 524 3.45 -62.90 -5.40
CA ILE A 524 4.87 -62.59 -5.61
C ILE A 524 5.63 -62.47 -4.30
N GLU A 525 6.94 -62.62 -4.36
CA GLU A 525 7.91 -62.24 -3.34
C GLU A 525 8.94 -61.28 -3.96
N VAL A 526 9.27 -60.21 -3.24
CA VAL A 526 10.26 -59.20 -3.68
C VAL A 526 11.47 -59.22 -2.75
N SER A 527 12.67 -59.17 -3.34
CA SER A 527 13.91 -58.99 -2.59
C SER A 527 14.78 -57.89 -3.19
N VAL A 528 15.43 -57.10 -2.34
CA VAL A 528 16.32 -55.99 -2.72
C VAL A 528 17.70 -56.24 -2.13
N GLY A 529 18.74 -56.19 -2.97
CA GLY A 529 20.11 -56.53 -2.55
C GLY A 529 20.26 -57.96 -2.00
N GLY A 530 19.36 -58.87 -2.37
CA GLY A 530 19.29 -60.24 -1.83
C GLY A 530 18.53 -60.38 -0.50
N THR A 531 18.01 -59.29 0.08
CA THR A 531 17.18 -59.33 1.30
C THR A 531 15.70 -59.31 0.92
N LYS A 532 14.92 -60.27 1.41
CA LYS A 532 13.46 -60.31 1.20
C LYS A 532 12.78 -59.12 1.88
N LEU A 533 11.87 -58.46 1.18
CA LEU A 533 11.02 -57.40 1.74
C LEU A 533 9.72 -57.97 2.29
N ALA A 534 9.21 -57.36 3.36
CA ALA A 534 7.82 -57.53 3.78
C ALA A 534 6.93 -56.56 2.99
N LYS A 535 5.64 -56.89 2.86
CA LYS A 535 4.62 -55.93 2.44
C LYS A 535 4.41 -54.87 3.53
N ASP A 536 4.12 -53.65 3.13
CA ASP A 536 3.73 -52.57 4.02
C ASP A 536 2.22 -52.63 4.39
N SER A 537 1.69 -51.55 4.96
CA SER A 537 0.28 -51.44 5.35
C SER A 537 -0.71 -51.38 4.17
N GLU A 538 -0.25 -51.04 2.96
CA GLU A 538 -1.07 -50.95 1.76
C GLU A 538 -1.00 -52.25 0.93
N GLY A 539 -0.06 -53.14 1.27
CA GLY A 539 0.12 -54.44 0.64
C GLY A 539 1.26 -54.48 -0.37
N ASP A 540 2.10 -53.44 -0.40
CA ASP A 540 3.14 -53.25 -1.40
C ASP A 540 4.54 -53.50 -0.83
N TYR A 541 5.46 -53.91 -1.70
CA TYR A 541 6.88 -54.06 -1.34
C TYR A 541 7.60 -52.74 -1.57
N VAL A 542 7.76 -51.96 -0.50
CA VAL A 542 8.32 -50.61 -0.54
C VAL A 542 9.76 -50.58 -0.05
N PHE A 543 10.64 -49.90 -0.79
CA PHE A 543 12.03 -49.65 -0.41
C PHE A 543 12.50 -48.26 -0.84
N THR A 544 13.61 -47.81 -0.25
CA THR A 544 14.32 -46.58 -0.65
C THR A 544 15.60 -46.96 -1.39
N VAL A 545 15.89 -46.25 -2.48
CA VAL A 545 17.12 -46.44 -3.27
C VAL A 545 18.28 -45.72 -2.58
N GLU A 546 19.12 -46.47 -1.87
CA GLU A 546 20.31 -45.94 -1.18
C GLU A 546 21.62 -46.13 -1.97
N GLU A 547 21.68 -47.20 -2.78
CA GLU A 547 22.89 -47.61 -3.51
C GLU A 547 22.85 -47.16 -4.98
N GLN A 548 24.02 -46.83 -5.54
CA GLN A 548 24.16 -46.39 -6.93
C GLN A 548 23.67 -47.44 -7.94
N THR A 549 23.75 -48.72 -7.59
CA THR A 549 23.14 -49.82 -8.34
C THR A 549 22.37 -50.71 -7.37
N THR A 550 21.04 -50.72 -7.49
CA THR A 550 20.13 -51.51 -6.65
C THR A 550 19.54 -52.67 -7.45
N SER A 551 19.78 -53.91 -7.04
CA SER A 551 19.19 -55.10 -7.68
C SER A 551 17.93 -55.54 -6.96
N VAL A 552 16.82 -55.65 -7.71
CA VAL A 552 15.51 -56.12 -7.24
C VAL A 552 15.18 -57.44 -7.93
N ASN A 553 14.91 -58.49 -7.16
CA ASN A 553 14.40 -59.74 -7.71
C ASN A 553 12.93 -59.90 -7.33
N ILE A 554 12.10 -60.27 -8.31
CA ILE A 554 10.67 -60.55 -8.13
C ILE A 554 10.43 -61.99 -8.61
N SER A 555 10.02 -62.86 -7.69
CA SER A 555 9.73 -64.29 -7.93
C SER A 555 8.34 -64.65 -7.44
N LYS A 556 7.83 -65.84 -7.79
CA LYS A 556 6.55 -66.31 -7.24
C LYS A 556 6.71 -66.65 -5.75
N ASP A 557 5.69 -66.33 -4.96
CA ASP A 557 5.62 -66.74 -3.56
C ASP A 557 5.37 -68.26 -3.48
N PRO A 558 6.31 -69.07 -2.94
CA PRO A 558 6.13 -70.51 -2.83
C PRO A 558 5.03 -70.91 -1.84
N SER A 559 4.54 -69.99 -1.00
CA SER A 559 3.41 -70.20 -0.10
C SER A 559 2.04 -69.88 -0.72
N ALA A 560 2.00 -69.25 -1.90
CA ALA A 560 0.77 -68.95 -2.65
C ALA A 560 0.19 -70.16 -3.42
N GLY A 561 0.74 -71.37 -3.23
CA GLY A 561 0.17 -72.61 -3.73
C GLY A 561 -1.07 -73.06 -2.93
N ILE A 562 -1.79 -74.08 -3.43
CA ILE A 562 -2.94 -74.67 -2.72
C ILE A 562 -2.46 -75.33 -1.41
N GLY A 563 -2.63 -74.63 -0.29
CA GLY A 563 -2.12 -75.04 1.02
C GLY A 563 -2.70 -76.34 1.57
N SER A 564 -3.93 -76.71 1.17
CA SER A 564 -4.50 -78.05 1.31
C SER A 564 -5.80 -78.18 0.49
N ILE A 565 -6.25 -79.42 0.26
CA ILE A 565 -7.65 -79.71 -0.09
C ILE A 565 -8.29 -80.26 1.17
N GLU A 566 -9.00 -79.41 1.93
CA GLU A 566 -9.87 -79.89 2.99
C GLU A 566 -11.13 -80.51 2.37
N THR A 567 -11.45 -81.74 2.77
CA THR A 567 -12.72 -82.39 2.39
C THR A 567 -13.76 -82.16 3.48
N ASP A 568 -14.81 -81.44 3.13
CA ASP A 568 -15.95 -81.17 4.03
C ASP A 568 -16.55 -82.46 4.59
N ASN A 569 -16.46 -82.62 5.91
CA ASN A 569 -17.08 -83.72 6.66
C ASN A 569 -18.47 -83.29 7.15
N ALA A 570 -19.51 -83.42 6.32
CA ALA A 570 -20.89 -83.68 6.79
C ALA A 570 -21.92 -83.87 5.64
N ALA A 571 -21.81 -84.97 4.90
CA ALA A 571 -22.97 -85.51 4.16
C ALA A 571 -23.06 -87.02 4.39
N ASP A 572 -24.26 -87.55 4.63
CA ASP A 572 -24.49 -88.97 4.82
C ASP A 572 -24.38 -89.70 3.46
N ASP A 573 -23.15 -90.13 3.13
CA ASP A 573 -22.76 -90.64 1.80
C ASP A 573 -23.80 -91.64 1.25
N ALA A 574 -24.25 -91.44 0.00
CA ALA A 574 -25.12 -92.41 -0.65
C ALA A 574 -24.40 -93.75 -0.89
N VAL A 575 -25.09 -94.86 -0.56
CA VAL A 575 -24.58 -96.23 -0.69
C VAL A 575 -25.16 -96.87 -1.95
N TYR A 576 -24.29 -97.45 -2.77
CA TYR A 576 -24.65 -98.09 -4.04
C TYR A 576 -24.25 -99.57 -4.05
N THR A 577 -24.97 -100.41 -4.80
CA THR A 577 -24.49 -101.76 -5.16
C THR A 577 -23.34 -101.69 -6.17
N LEU A 578 -22.64 -102.80 -6.39
CA LEU A 578 -21.65 -102.91 -7.48
C LEU A 578 -22.24 -102.67 -8.89
N MET A 579 -23.56 -102.72 -9.04
CA MET A 579 -24.28 -102.41 -10.29
C MET A 579 -24.75 -100.94 -10.38
N GLY A 580 -24.34 -100.08 -9.44
CA GLY A 580 -24.68 -98.65 -9.46
C GLY A 580 -26.08 -98.29 -8.93
N ILE A 581 -26.81 -99.24 -8.34
CA ILE A 581 -28.14 -98.99 -7.77
C ILE A 581 -27.99 -98.40 -6.36
N ARG A 582 -28.55 -97.22 -6.10
CA ARG A 582 -28.59 -96.63 -4.75
C ARG A 582 -29.50 -97.46 -3.85
N VAL A 583 -28.98 -97.88 -2.69
CA VAL A 583 -29.67 -98.76 -1.73
C VAL A 583 -29.83 -98.14 -0.34
N GLY A 584 -29.19 -97.00 -0.08
CA GLY A 584 -29.34 -96.29 1.19
C GLY A 584 -28.35 -95.14 1.33
N THR A 585 -27.97 -94.88 2.58
CA THR A 585 -26.90 -93.97 2.97
C THR A 585 -25.98 -94.64 3.99
N ARG A 586 -24.85 -94.01 4.31
CA ARG A 586 -23.80 -94.59 5.15
C ARG A 586 -24.30 -94.88 6.57
N SER A 587 -25.21 -94.06 7.09
CA SER A 587 -25.90 -94.29 8.35
C SER A 587 -26.79 -95.56 8.32
N SER A 588 -27.50 -95.81 7.21
CA SER A 588 -28.37 -96.99 7.03
C SER A 588 -27.63 -98.24 6.55
N MET A 589 -26.29 -98.22 6.47
CA MET A 589 -25.52 -99.33 5.87
C MET A 589 -25.70 -100.65 6.64
N ARG A 590 -25.87 -100.60 7.95
CA ARG A 590 -26.03 -101.80 8.81
C ARG A 590 -27.32 -102.56 8.58
N ASP A 591 -28.33 -101.92 8.00
CA ASP A 591 -29.64 -102.53 7.71
C ASP A 591 -29.67 -103.23 6.33
N LEU A 592 -28.60 -103.06 5.54
CA LEU A 592 -28.42 -103.75 4.27
C LEU A 592 -27.94 -105.19 4.48
N ALA A 593 -28.24 -106.08 3.53
CA ALA A 593 -27.72 -107.45 3.57
C ALA A 593 -26.16 -107.48 3.57
N PRO A 594 -25.52 -108.54 4.10
CA PRO A 594 -24.08 -108.72 3.99
C PRO A 594 -23.62 -108.73 2.53
N GLY A 595 -22.59 -107.94 2.19
CA GLY A 595 -22.22 -107.71 0.80
C GLY A 595 -21.20 -106.58 0.60
N ILE A 596 -20.86 -106.31 -0.67
CA ILE A 596 -19.94 -105.24 -1.05
C ILE A 596 -20.72 -104.10 -1.70
N TYR A 597 -20.55 -102.90 -1.15
CA TYR A 597 -21.20 -101.67 -1.58
C TYR A 597 -20.16 -100.63 -2.00
N ILE A 598 -20.59 -99.59 -2.71
CA ILE A 598 -19.76 -98.43 -3.07
C ILE A 598 -20.25 -97.20 -2.30
N ILE A 599 -19.32 -96.54 -1.61
CA ILE A 599 -19.53 -95.32 -0.83
C ILE A 599 -18.40 -94.36 -1.19
N ASN A 600 -18.73 -93.16 -1.68
CA ASN A 600 -17.77 -92.14 -2.10
C ASN A 600 -16.61 -92.71 -2.96
N GLY A 601 -16.98 -93.46 -4.01
CA GLY A 601 -16.05 -94.13 -4.94
C GLY A 601 -15.31 -95.38 -4.41
N LYS A 602 -15.42 -95.72 -3.13
CA LYS A 602 -14.68 -96.83 -2.50
C LYS A 602 -15.57 -98.04 -2.23
N LYS A 603 -15.02 -99.25 -2.43
CA LYS A 603 -15.69 -100.51 -2.08
C LYS A 603 -15.62 -100.72 -0.56
N VAL A 604 -16.77 -100.96 0.07
CA VAL A 604 -16.92 -101.19 1.51
C VAL A 604 -17.71 -102.48 1.73
N VAL A 605 -17.24 -103.33 2.66
CA VAL A 605 -17.90 -104.60 3.00
C VAL A 605 -18.84 -104.38 4.17
N ASN A 606 -20.13 -104.64 3.98
CA ASN A 606 -21.07 -104.87 5.09
C ASN A 606 -21.04 -106.35 5.48
N LYS A 607 -21.03 -106.65 6.77
CA LYS A 607 -20.89 -108.01 7.31
C LYS A 607 -22.18 -108.53 7.94
#